data_AF-A0A5C3KIM4-F1
#
_entry.id   AF-A0A5C3KIM4-F1
#
_cell.length_a   1.000
_cell.length_b   1.000
_cell.length_c   1.000
_cell.angle_alpha   90.00
_cell.angle_beta   90.00
_cell.angle_gamma   90.00
#
_symmetry.space_group_name_H-M   'P 1'
#
loop_
_entity.id
_entity.type
_entity.pdbx_description
1 polymer ?
#
loop_
_entity_poly.entity_id
_entity_poly.type
_entity_poly.pdbx_seq_one_letter_code
_entity_poly.pdbx_strand_id
1 'polypeptide(L)'
;MPLFQEAHNFAINGGNFVDNSGHGLGPLIYLQQFAASGAAHDSKERWPPPKCHPKTRKLATSHLLDRAKQRRAERLSSVLWLFAPAGMGKTAIAQTVAELCEEEELLAATFFFHRGDPQRNCTTRLVASIAFQLASSIAEIKPLIEEAVRTNPAVLDKALHIQLKKLIIEPMEKIAQHLTTDRIIIIDGLDECIGLKSEGADLEAEQHLVLQLIDTLQSLPLPLFVIILSRPEAWIIESFDSLPTLSSSTERFDLLENAAMDEDIITYFRSEFARIQKAPNHREEFATRADPWPSNNVVFALTWRAAGQFIYAATVVRYVEDPWDSPTARLRTILSPNLPADHNPLQSLDNLYLQILEQCRNHATTLEVLGYLMAFDGSLTFRPD
;
A
#
# COMPACT_ATOMS: atom_id res chain seq x y z
N MET A 1 -0.13 -3.89 -48.69
CA MET A 1 -0.70 -4.05 -50.04
C MET A 1 -1.79 -5.11 -49.96
N PRO A 2 -3.02 -4.87 -50.44
CA PRO A 2 -4.05 -5.89 -50.44
C PRO A 2 -3.65 -6.98 -51.44
N LEU A 3 -3.57 -8.24 -50.98
CA LEU A 3 -3.07 -9.37 -51.79
C LEU A 3 -4.00 -9.73 -52.98
N PHE A 4 -5.21 -9.15 -53.05
CA PHE A 4 -6.26 -9.52 -54.00
C PHE A 4 -7.01 -8.32 -54.57
N GLN A 5 -6.32 -7.24 -54.92
CA GLN A 5 -6.97 -6.13 -55.62
C GLN A 5 -7.33 -6.57 -57.05
N GLU A 6 -8.60 -6.45 -57.43
CA GLU A 6 -9.16 -6.78 -58.76
C GLU A 6 -9.26 -8.26 -59.17
N ALA A 7 -9.05 -9.22 -58.26
CA ALA A 7 -9.26 -10.64 -58.58
C ALA A 7 -10.76 -10.96 -58.76
N HIS A 8 -11.10 -11.73 -59.80
CA HIS A 8 -12.44 -12.26 -60.06
C HIS A 8 -12.38 -13.76 -60.35
N ASN A 9 -13.38 -14.53 -59.91
CA ASN A 9 -13.51 -15.99 -60.07
C ASN A 9 -12.45 -16.87 -59.38
N PHE A 10 -11.96 -16.52 -58.18
CA PHE A 10 -11.15 -17.46 -57.40
C PHE A 10 -12.04 -18.29 -56.45
N ALA A 11 -11.68 -19.55 -56.24
CA ALA A 11 -12.28 -20.43 -55.24
C ALA A 11 -11.19 -20.88 -54.28
N ILE A 12 -11.26 -20.47 -53.01
CA ILE A 12 -10.40 -21.04 -51.96
C ILE A 12 -11.13 -22.24 -51.38
N ASN A 13 -10.64 -23.43 -51.68
CA ASN A 13 -11.14 -24.67 -51.11
C ASN A 13 -10.16 -25.15 -50.02
N GLY A 14 -10.60 -25.08 -48.77
CA GLY A 14 -9.81 -25.49 -47.60
C GLY A 14 -8.90 -24.38 -47.04
N GLY A 15 -8.84 -24.29 -45.71
CA GLY A 15 -8.04 -23.31 -44.95
C GLY A 15 -8.73 -22.92 -43.64
N ASN A 16 -7.95 -22.62 -42.59
CA ASN A 16 -8.46 -22.04 -41.35
C ASN A 16 -8.35 -20.51 -41.50
N PHE A 17 -9.47 -19.84 -41.75
CA PHE A 17 -9.50 -18.39 -41.90
C PHE A 17 -9.56 -17.76 -40.50
N VAL A 18 -8.44 -17.19 -40.06
CA VAL A 18 -8.40 -16.38 -38.84
C VAL A 18 -8.70 -14.94 -39.25
N ASP A 19 -9.92 -14.49 -38.96
CA ASP A 19 -10.29 -13.11 -39.10
C ASP A 19 -9.60 -12.28 -38.01
N ASN A 20 -8.65 -11.43 -38.42
CA ASN A 20 -7.94 -10.50 -37.54
C ASN A 20 -8.55 -9.08 -37.61
N SER A 21 -9.77 -8.93 -38.11
CA SER A 21 -10.48 -7.64 -38.14
C SER A 21 -11.13 -7.30 -36.78
N GLY A 22 -10.28 -7.16 -35.75
CA GLY A 22 -10.71 -6.61 -34.47
C GLY A 22 -10.95 -5.10 -34.55
N HIS A 23 -12.14 -4.67 -34.96
CA HIS A 23 -12.58 -3.26 -34.85
C HIS A 23 -12.94 -2.84 -33.41
N GLY A 24 -12.46 -3.56 -32.39
CA GLY A 24 -12.69 -3.30 -30.97
C GLY A 24 -11.38 -3.27 -30.17
N LEU A 25 -11.42 -2.69 -28.97
CA LEU A 25 -10.29 -2.71 -28.03
C LEU A 25 -9.90 -4.17 -27.72
N GLY A 26 -8.60 -4.46 -27.73
CA GLY A 26 -8.09 -5.78 -27.32
C GLY A 26 -8.51 -6.11 -25.88
N PRO A 27 -8.69 -7.40 -25.51
CA PRO A 27 -9.24 -7.78 -24.21
C PRO A 27 -8.52 -7.16 -23.00
N LEU A 28 -7.18 -7.08 -23.04
CA LEU A 28 -6.42 -6.42 -21.97
C LEU A 28 -6.59 -4.90 -21.94
N ILE A 29 -6.74 -4.26 -23.09
CA ILE A 29 -6.98 -2.81 -23.14
C ILE A 29 -8.38 -2.52 -22.57
N TYR A 30 -9.37 -3.38 -22.88
CA TYR A 30 -10.70 -3.28 -22.27
C TYR A 30 -10.65 -3.50 -20.76
N LEU A 31 -9.96 -4.55 -20.28
CA LEU A 31 -9.74 -4.79 -18.85
C LEU A 31 -9.07 -3.60 -18.15
N GLN A 32 -8.07 -2.98 -18.78
CA GLN A 32 -7.35 -1.82 -18.25
C GLN A 32 -8.28 -0.64 -17.95
N GLN A 33 -9.37 -0.44 -18.70
CA GLN A 33 -10.33 0.64 -18.47
C GLN A 33 -11.06 0.52 -17.12
N PHE A 34 -11.17 -0.71 -16.60
CA PHE A 34 -11.79 -1.03 -15.32
C PHE A 34 -10.76 -1.16 -14.18
N ALA A 35 -9.46 -1.18 -14.50
CA ALA A 35 -8.40 -1.15 -13.52
C ALA A 35 -8.17 0.28 -12.97
N ALA A 36 -7.62 0.37 -11.77
CA ALA A 36 -7.11 1.60 -11.18
C ALA A 36 -5.58 1.63 -11.37
N SER A 37 -5.10 2.33 -12.40
CA SER A 37 -3.66 2.40 -12.71
C SER A 37 -2.83 2.99 -11.57
N GLY A 38 -3.40 3.88 -10.76
CA GLY A 38 -2.77 4.42 -9.56
C GLY A 38 -2.48 3.38 -8.47
N ALA A 39 -3.10 2.20 -8.53
CA ALA A 39 -3.05 1.21 -7.45
C ALA A 39 -1.81 0.31 -7.53
N ALA A 40 -1.10 0.30 -8.67
CA ALA A 40 0.13 -0.45 -8.86
C ALA A 40 1.34 0.25 -8.19
N HIS A 41 2.30 -0.53 -7.71
CA HIS A 41 3.49 -0.03 -7.01
C HIS A 41 4.40 0.84 -7.89
N ASP A 42 4.38 0.62 -9.20
CA ASP A 42 5.17 1.30 -10.24
C ASP A 42 4.41 2.44 -10.92
N SER A 43 3.20 2.76 -10.45
CA SER A 43 2.37 3.81 -11.04
C SER A 43 3.02 5.19 -10.98
N LYS A 44 2.93 5.94 -12.08
CA LYS A 44 3.38 7.35 -12.15
C LYS A 44 2.72 8.23 -11.08
N GLU A 45 1.46 7.95 -10.73
CA GLU A 45 0.72 8.69 -9.70
C GLU A 45 1.35 8.56 -8.31
N ARG A 46 2.18 7.53 -8.11
CA ARG A 46 2.88 7.29 -6.86
C ARG A 46 4.32 7.80 -6.90
N TRP A 47 4.78 8.47 -7.96
CA TRP A 47 6.17 8.94 -8.05
C TRP A 47 6.42 10.27 -7.33
N PRO A 48 7.50 10.41 -6.53
CA PRO A 48 8.39 9.34 -6.07
C PRO A 48 7.67 8.46 -5.04
N PRO A 49 7.84 7.12 -5.11
CA PRO A 49 7.09 6.23 -4.24
C PRO A 49 7.53 6.35 -2.78
N PRO A 50 6.61 6.23 -1.81
CA PRO A 50 6.97 6.19 -0.40
C PRO A 50 7.76 4.90 -0.17
N LYS A 51 9.06 5.00 0.15
CA LYS A 51 9.92 3.85 0.46
C LYS A 51 10.43 3.93 1.88
N CYS A 52 10.73 2.78 2.46
CA CYS A 52 11.50 2.74 3.69
C CYS A 52 12.87 3.37 3.44
N HIS A 53 13.35 4.14 4.41
CA HIS A 53 14.74 4.56 4.38
C HIS A 53 15.63 3.29 4.43
N PRO A 54 16.70 3.17 3.62
CA PRO A 54 17.45 1.90 3.44
C PRO A 54 18.01 1.26 4.73
N LYS A 55 18.09 2.05 5.80
CA LYS A 55 18.61 1.62 7.11
C LYS A 55 17.52 1.38 8.17
N THR A 56 16.24 1.49 7.82
CA THR A 56 15.12 1.39 8.77
C THR A 56 14.14 0.30 8.39
N ARG A 57 13.28 -0.12 9.33
CA ARG A 57 12.19 -1.10 9.12
C ARG A 57 12.67 -2.46 8.58
N LYS A 58 13.97 -2.76 8.75
CA LYS A 58 14.59 -3.98 8.23
C LYS A 58 13.94 -5.24 8.76
N LEU A 59 13.61 -5.28 10.05
CA LEU A 59 12.94 -6.43 10.67
C LEU A 59 11.61 -6.74 9.99
N ALA A 60 10.76 -5.72 9.84
CA ALA A 60 9.46 -5.87 9.17
C ALA A 60 9.61 -6.25 7.69
N THR A 61 10.46 -5.55 6.93
CA THR A 61 10.65 -5.84 5.50
C THR A 61 11.24 -7.23 5.26
N SER A 62 12.22 -7.64 6.08
CA SER A 62 12.82 -8.97 5.99
C SER A 62 11.82 -10.06 6.35
N HIS A 63 11.04 -9.88 7.43
CA HIS A 63 10.01 -10.83 7.82
C HIS A 63 8.98 -11.05 6.71
N LEU A 64 8.44 -9.96 6.14
CA LEU A 64 7.47 -10.05 5.04
C LEU A 64 8.07 -10.74 3.81
N LEU A 65 9.32 -10.43 3.45
CA LEU A 65 9.99 -11.04 2.31
C LEU A 65 10.29 -12.52 2.54
N ASP A 66 10.72 -12.90 3.74
CA ASP A 66 11.00 -14.28 4.11
C ASP A 66 9.73 -15.13 4.04
N ARG A 67 8.59 -14.57 4.49
CA ARG A 67 7.28 -15.22 4.34
C ARG A 67 6.83 -15.34 2.90
N ALA A 68 7.02 -14.29 2.10
CA ALA A 68 6.73 -14.33 0.66
C ALA A 68 7.57 -15.38 -0.09
N LYS A 69 8.81 -15.63 0.36
CA LYS A 69 9.73 -16.61 -0.22
C LYS A 69 9.55 -18.04 0.33
N GLN A 70 8.79 -18.21 1.40
CA GLN A 70 8.61 -19.51 2.03
C GLN A 70 7.88 -20.48 1.09
N ARG A 71 8.36 -21.73 1.02
CA ARG A 71 7.74 -22.74 0.17
C ARG A 71 6.33 -23.07 0.63
N ARG A 72 5.39 -23.20 -0.31
CA ARG A 72 3.98 -23.51 0.00
C ARG A 72 3.80 -24.75 0.88
N ALA A 73 4.60 -25.79 0.70
CA ALA A 73 4.52 -27.02 1.51
C ALA A 73 4.95 -26.84 2.97
N GLU A 74 5.69 -25.78 3.27
CA GLU A 74 6.27 -25.49 4.58
C GLU A 74 5.51 -24.36 5.31
N ARG A 75 4.57 -23.68 4.62
CA ARG A 75 3.85 -22.53 5.18
C ARG A 75 2.72 -22.98 6.10
N LEU A 76 2.52 -22.23 7.18
CA LEU A 76 1.37 -22.40 8.08
C LEU A 76 0.22 -21.44 7.71
N SER A 77 0.55 -20.31 7.10
CA SER A 77 -0.36 -19.24 6.71
C SER A 77 -0.23 -18.93 5.22
N SER A 78 -1.33 -18.55 4.60
CA SER A 78 -1.38 -18.08 3.21
C SER A 78 -1.59 -16.57 3.07
N VAL A 79 -1.90 -15.94 4.19
CA VAL A 79 -2.06 -14.50 4.34
C VAL A 79 -1.13 -14.02 5.44
N LEU A 80 -0.52 -12.86 5.22
CA LEU A 80 0.15 -12.10 6.26
C LEU A 80 -0.54 -10.75 6.39
N TRP A 81 -1.00 -10.43 7.59
CA TRP A 81 -1.57 -9.14 7.91
C TRP A 81 -0.64 -8.34 8.82
N LEU A 82 -0.02 -7.29 8.27
CA LEU A 82 0.75 -6.32 9.02
C LEU A 82 -0.15 -5.15 9.41
N PHE A 83 -0.29 -4.90 10.69
CA PHE A 83 -1.11 -3.80 11.18
C PHE A 83 -0.32 -2.83 12.06
N ALA A 84 -0.74 -1.57 12.01
CA ALA A 84 -0.18 -0.48 12.80
C ALA A 84 -1.10 0.74 12.75
N PRO A 85 -1.03 1.67 13.70
CA PRO A 85 -1.67 2.99 13.60
C PRO A 85 -1.25 3.79 12.34
N ALA A 86 -1.95 4.90 12.10
CA ALA A 86 -1.58 5.85 11.05
C ALA A 86 -0.17 6.41 11.27
N GLY A 87 0.54 6.73 10.18
CA GLY A 87 1.84 7.39 10.26
C GLY A 87 3.04 6.51 10.64
N MET A 88 2.85 5.22 10.85
CA MET A 88 3.93 4.26 11.20
C MET A 88 4.76 3.78 9.99
N GLY A 89 4.36 4.11 8.76
CA GLY A 89 5.12 3.77 7.54
C GLY A 89 4.71 2.46 6.87
N LYS A 90 3.49 1.96 7.09
CA LYS A 90 2.95 0.75 6.43
C LYS A 90 3.08 0.81 4.91
N THR A 91 2.59 1.86 4.27
CA THR A 91 2.69 2.06 2.81
C THR A 91 4.13 2.07 2.32
N ALA A 92 5.07 2.60 3.10
CA ALA A 92 6.49 2.58 2.76
C ALA A 92 7.09 1.17 2.85
N ILE A 93 6.66 0.37 3.83
CA ILE A 93 7.00 -1.06 3.95
C ILE A 93 6.41 -1.82 2.76
N ALA A 94 5.11 -1.67 2.47
CA ALA A 94 4.42 -2.31 1.35
C ALA A 94 5.12 -2.02 0.02
N GLN A 95 5.48 -0.77 -0.24
CA GLN A 95 6.22 -0.39 -1.43
C GLN A 95 7.58 -1.07 -1.51
N THR A 96 8.34 -1.03 -0.41
CA THR A 96 9.68 -1.61 -0.37
C THR A 96 9.62 -3.12 -0.61
N VAL A 97 8.66 -3.80 0.02
CA VAL A 97 8.44 -5.25 -0.18
C VAL A 97 7.97 -5.54 -1.61
N ALA A 98 7.10 -4.71 -2.20
CA ALA A 98 6.67 -4.88 -3.58
C ALA A 98 7.85 -4.85 -4.56
N GLU A 99 8.72 -3.85 -4.44
CA GLU A 99 9.91 -3.72 -5.29
C GLU A 99 10.88 -4.88 -5.11
N LEU A 100 11.12 -5.32 -3.87
CA LEU A 100 11.95 -6.49 -3.60
C LEU A 100 11.34 -7.78 -4.17
N CYS A 101 10.01 -7.94 -4.11
CA CYS A 101 9.33 -9.08 -4.72
C CYS A 101 9.35 -9.01 -6.25
N GLU A 102 9.33 -7.82 -6.85
CA GLU A 102 9.45 -7.64 -8.30
C GLU A 102 10.87 -7.99 -8.78
N GLU A 103 11.90 -7.54 -8.07
CA GLU A 103 13.31 -7.88 -8.34
C GLU A 103 13.57 -9.40 -8.30
N GLU A 104 12.81 -10.14 -7.49
CA GLU A 104 12.88 -11.59 -7.33
C GLU A 104 11.89 -12.34 -8.26
N GLU A 105 11.20 -11.63 -9.16
CA GLU A 105 10.17 -12.17 -10.06
C GLU A 105 9.04 -12.91 -9.31
N LEU A 106 8.72 -12.52 -8.08
CA LEU A 106 7.65 -13.11 -7.27
C LEU A 106 6.37 -12.29 -7.29
N LEU A 107 6.47 -10.97 -7.50
CA LEU A 107 5.33 -10.05 -7.43
C LEU A 107 4.31 -10.36 -8.55
N ALA A 108 3.06 -10.59 -8.15
CA ALA A 108 1.94 -10.82 -9.05
C ALA A 108 1.15 -9.53 -9.30
N ALA A 109 0.79 -8.84 -8.21
CA ALA A 109 -0.01 -7.62 -8.25
C ALA A 109 0.13 -6.83 -6.96
N THR A 110 -0.14 -5.53 -7.04
CA THR A 110 -0.33 -4.67 -5.89
C THR A 110 -1.63 -3.89 -5.99
N PHE A 111 -2.22 -3.55 -4.85
CA PHE A 111 -3.32 -2.60 -4.77
C PHE A 111 -3.12 -1.68 -3.58
N PHE A 112 -2.62 -0.48 -3.85
CA PHE A 112 -2.53 0.60 -2.87
C PHE A 112 -3.84 1.37 -2.84
N PHE A 113 -4.67 1.09 -1.85
CA PHE A 113 -5.83 1.93 -1.57
C PHE A 113 -5.35 3.35 -1.25
N HIS A 114 -6.13 4.34 -1.67
CA HIS A 114 -5.87 5.72 -1.37
C HIS A 114 -7.19 6.46 -1.20
N ARG A 115 -7.48 6.88 0.02
CA ARG A 115 -8.76 7.51 0.39
C ARG A 115 -9.11 8.71 -0.49
N GLY A 116 -8.11 9.52 -0.85
CA GLY A 116 -8.26 10.73 -1.65
C GLY A 116 -8.52 10.49 -3.13
N ASP A 117 -8.45 9.23 -3.60
CA ASP A 117 -8.62 8.88 -5.00
C ASP A 117 -9.88 8.03 -5.21
N PRO A 118 -10.91 8.53 -5.93
CA PRO A 118 -12.14 7.80 -6.21
C PRO A 118 -11.96 6.44 -6.90
N GLN A 119 -10.84 6.22 -7.60
CA GLN A 119 -10.56 4.94 -8.24
C GLN A 119 -9.96 3.91 -7.28
N ARG A 120 -9.41 4.35 -6.14
CA ARG A 120 -8.64 3.56 -5.18
C ARG A 120 -9.18 3.63 -3.77
N ASN A 121 -10.36 4.20 -3.55
CA ASN A 121 -11.00 4.29 -2.25
C ASN A 121 -12.24 3.41 -2.12
N CYS A 122 -12.51 2.55 -3.10
CA CYS A 122 -13.61 1.59 -3.10
C CYS A 122 -13.20 0.27 -3.77
N THR A 123 -14.00 -0.77 -3.54
CA THR A 123 -13.70 -2.13 -4.02
C THR A 123 -13.93 -2.34 -5.53
N THR A 124 -14.65 -1.44 -6.19
CA THR A 124 -15.14 -1.61 -7.57
C THR A 124 -14.06 -1.97 -8.59
N ARG A 125 -12.85 -1.42 -8.44
CA ARG A 125 -11.71 -1.64 -9.37
C ARG A 125 -10.72 -2.67 -8.88
N LEU A 126 -10.89 -3.23 -7.68
CA LEU A 126 -9.92 -4.10 -7.03
C LEU A 126 -9.61 -5.34 -7.89
N VAL A 127 -10.63 -6.11 -8.24
CA VAL A 127 -10.47 -7.38 -8.96
C VAL A 127 -9.91 -7.16 -10.37
N ALA A 128 -10.45 -6.20 -11.12
CA ALA A 128 -9.98 -5.88 -12.46
C ALA A 128 -8.50 -5.43 -12.45
N SER A 129 -8.09 -4.66 -11.45
CA SER A 129 -6.71 -4.20 -11.30
C SER A 129 -5.74 -5.34 -11.00
N ILE A 130 -6.13 -6.26 -10.12
CA ILE A 130 -5.31 -7.45 -9.81
C ILE A 130 -5.24 -8.36 -11.04
N ALA A 131 -6.36 -8.62 -11.73
CA ALA A 131 -6.38 -9.44 -12.94
C ALA A 131 -5.50 -8.86 -14.06
N PHE A 132 -5.54 -7.54 -14.25
CA PHE A 132 -4.69 -6.86 -15.23
C PHE A 132 -3.20 -7.01 -14.92
N GLN A 133 -2.82 -6.85 -13.65
CA GLN A 133 -1.43 -7.03 -13.20
C GLN A 133 -0.99 -8.49 -13.32
N LEU A 134 -1.83 -9.46 -12.95
CA LEU A 134 -1.56 -10.90 -13.14
C LEU A 134 -1.29 -11.24 -14.60
N ALA A 135 -2.11 -10.71 -15.53
CA ALA A 135 -1.90 -10.91 -16.97
C ALA A 135 -0.58 -10.27 -17.49
N SER A 136 -0.02 -9.32 -16.74
CA SER A 136 1.23 -8.65 -17.08
C SER A 136 2.45 -9.33 -16.46
N SER A 137 2.31 -9.88 -15.24
CA SER A 137 3.39 -10.50 -14.47
C SER A 137 3.55 -12.01 -14.67
N ILE A 138 2.49 -12.70 -15.11
CA ILE A 138 2.48 -14.16 -15.31
C ILE A 138 2.12 -14.48 -16.76
N ALA A 139 3.10 -14.92 -17.56
CA ALA A 139 2.91 -15.16 -18.99
C ALA A 139 1.83 -16.22 -19.28
N GLU A 140 1.76 -17.27 -18.46
CA GLU A 140 0.85 -18.40 -18.61
C GLU A 140 -0.62 -18.04 -18.32
N ILE A 141 -0.86 -17.05 -17.45
CA ILE A 141 -2.23 -16.65 -17.09
C ILE A 141 -2.84 -15.69 -18.11
N LYS A 142 -2.00 -14.89 -18.77
CA LYS A 142 -2.40 -13.85 -19.72
C LYS A 142 -3.44 -14.31 -20.75
N PRO A 143 -3.22 -15.40 -21.52
CA PRO A 143 -4.19 -15.83 -22.53
C PRO A 143 -5.52 -16.28 -21.91
N LEU A 144 -5.51 -16.79 -20.68
CA LEU A 144 -6.72 -17.23 -19.98
C LEU A 144 -7.59 -16.05 -19.54
N ILE A 145 -6.97 -14.97 -19.06
CA ILE A 145 -7.67 -13.73 -18.71
C ILE A 145 -8.19 -13.05 -19.98
N GLU A 146 -7.38 -12.98 -21.04
CA GLU A 146 -7.81 -12.45 -22.34
C GLU A 146 -9.02 -13.21 -22.89
N GLU A 147 -9.03 -14.55 -22.79
CA GLU A 147 -10.16 -15.39 -23.18
C GLU A 147 -11.42 -15.09 -22.37
N ALA A 148 -11.29 -14.99 -21.03
CA ALA A 148 -12.41 -14.72 -20.15
C ALA A 148 -13.08 -13.37 -20.48
N VAL A 149 -12.28 -12.34 -20.75
CA VAL A 149 -12.78 -11.00 -21.14
C VAL A 149 -13.36 -11.03 -22.56
N ARG A 150 -12.71 -11.71 -23.51
CA ARG A 150 -13.18 -11.77 -24.91
C ARG A 150 -14.50 -12.51 -25.06
N THR A 151 -14.68 -13.60 -24.33
CA THR A 151 -15.90 -14.43 -24.39
C THR A 151 -17.06 -13.81 -23.62
N ASN A 152 -16.79 -13.05 -22.57
CA ASN A 152 -17.82 -12.37 -21.79
C ASN A 152 -17.32 -11.00 -21.29
N PRO A 153 -17.33 -9.96 -22.14
CA PRO A 153 -16.88 -8.61 -21.75
C PRO A 153 -17.67 -8.04 -20.57
N ALA A 154 -18.95 -8.40 -20.45
CA ALA A 154 -19.83 -8.00 -19.35
C ALA A 154 -19.38 -8.57 -17.98
N VAL A 155 -18.36 -9.43 -17.92
CA VAL A 155 -17.76 -9.89 -16.66
C VAL A 155 -17.34 -8.73 -15.78
N LEU A 156 -16.84 -7.63 -16.36
CA LEU A 156 -16.34 -6.45 -15.64
C LEU A 156 -17.44 -5.61 -14.98
N ASP A 157 -18.71 -5.84 -15.34
CA ASP A 157 -19.89 -5.24 -14.71
C ASP A 157 -20.60 -6.20 -13.75
N LYS A 158 -20.10 -7.43 -13.56
CA LYS A 158 -20.68 -8.41 -12.62
C LYS A 158 -20.27 -8.08 -11.19
N ALA A 159 -20.97 -8.67 -10.22
CA ALA A 159 -20.58 -8.64 -8.82
C ALA A 159 -19.11 -9.10 -8.62
N LEU A 160 -18.40 -8.50 -7.67
CA LEU A 160 -16.96 -8.72 -7.47
C LEU A 160 -16.58 -10.19 -7.25
N HIS A 161 -17.41 -10.99 -6.57
CA HIS A 161 -17.14 -12.42 -6.40
C HIS A 161 -17.19 -13.20 -7.74
N ILE A 162 -18.03 -12.77 -8.69
CA ILE A 162 -18.05 -13.34 -10.05
C ILE A 162 -16.82 -12.91 -10.83
N GLN A 163 -16.42 -11.64 -10.72
CA GLN A 163 -15.17 -11.15 -11.32
C GLN A 163 -13.97 -11.93 -10.78
N LEU A 164 -13.87 -12.09 -9.46
CA LEU A 164 -12.78 -12.81 -8.79
C LEU A 164 -12.70 -14.24 -9.32
N LYS A 165 -13.85 -14.91 -9.39
CA LYS A 165 -13.93 -16.27 -9.92
C LYS A 165 -13.44 -16.36 -11.35
N LYS A 166 -13.97 -15.50 -12.24
CA LYS A 166 -13.74 -15.60 -13.69
C LYS A 166 -12.40 -15.05 -14.16
N LEU A 167 -11.87 -14.04 -13.49
CA LEU A 167 -10.66 -13.33 -13.91
C LEU A 167 -9.41 -13.75 -13.13
N ILE A 168 -9.55 -14.35 -11.95
CA ILE A 168 -8.42 -14.73 -11.10
C ILE A 168 -8.44 -16.22 -10.78
N ILE A 169 -9.50 -16.72 -10.12
CA ILE A 169 -9.54 -18.11 -9.63
C ILE A 169 -9.46 -19.12 -10.79
N GLU A 170 -10.42 -19.11 -11.72
CA GLU A 170 -10.47 -20.08 -12.82
C GLU A 170 -9.19 -20.03 -13.70
N PRO A 171 -8.62 -18.86 -14.03
CA PRO A 171 -7.32 -18.79 -14.69
C PRO A 171 -6.16 -19.37 -13.86
N MET A 172 -6.08 -19.04 -12.56
CA MET A 172 -5.01 -19.52 -11.67
C MET A 172 -5.06 -21.04 -11.48
N GLU A 173 -6.25 -21.64 -11.33
CA GLU A 173 -6.42 -23.09 -11.20
C GLU A 173 -5.83 -23.86 -12.38
N LYS A 174 -5.98 -23.33 -13.60
CA LYS A 174 -5.47 -23.96 -14.82
C LYS A 174 -3.95 -23.97 -14.90
N ILE A 175 -3.28 -23.02 -14.25
CA ILE A 175 -1.82 -22.90 -14.27
C ILE A 175 -1.16 -23.30 -12.95
N ALA A 176 -1.93 -23.65 -11.93
CA ALA A 176 -1.43 -23.89 -10.57
C ALA A 176 -0.33 -24.95 -10.51
N GLN A 177 -0.41 -25.97 -11.36
CA GLN A 177 0.58 -27.06 -11.46
C GLN A 177 1.88 -26.63 -12.14
N HIS A 178 1.87 -25.54 -12.91
CA HIS A 178 3.04 -25.00 -13.60
C HIS A 178 3.84 -24.02 -12.74
N LEU A 179 3.24 -23.52 -11.64
CA LEU A 179 3.88 -22.57 -10.73
C LEU A 179 4.51 -23.29 -9.53
N THR A 180 5.85 -23.31 -9.51
CA THR A 180 6.64 -23.92 -8.43
C THR A 180 6.77 -23.03 -7.20
N THR A 181 6.59 -21.72 -7.36
CA THR A 181 6.63 -20.71 -6.30
C THR A 181 5.29 -19.98 -6.21
N ASP A 182 4.97 -19.46 -5.03
CA ASP A 182 3.80 -18.60 -4.86
C ASP A 182 4.05 -17.24 -5.51
N ARG A 183 3.00 -16.69 -6.10
CA ARG A 183 2.98 -15.32 -6.62
C ARG A 183 2.37 -14.40 -5.57
N ILE A 184 2.95 -13.22 -5.39
CA ILE A 184 2.64 -12.33 -4.26
C ILE A 184 1.65 -11.25 -4.66
N ILE A 185 0.57 -11.13 -3.90
CA ILE A 185 -0.38 -10.01 -4.00
C ILE A 185 -0.24 -9.14 -2.75
N ILE A 186 0.01 -7.85 -2.92
CA ILE A 186 0.12 -6.90 -1.80
C ILE A 186 -1.05 -5.92 -1.84
N ILE A 187 -1.81 -5.84 -0.74
CA ILE A 187 -2.91 -4.91 -0.57
C ILE A 187 -2.55 -3.98 0.59
N ASP A 188 -2.30 -2.71 0.28
CA ASP A 188 -1.95 -1.69 1.27
C ASP A 188 -3.10 -0.71 1.46
N GLY A 189 -3.30 -0.27 2.70
CA GLY A 189 -4.28 0.74 3.06
C GLY A 189 -5.72 0.24 3.03
N LEU A 190 -6.00 -1.02 3.44
CA LEU A 190 -7.39 -1.52 3.48
C LEU A 190 -8.35 -0.56 4.21
N ASP A 191 -7.89 0.06 5.31
CA ASP A 191 -8.63 1.06 6.09
C ASP A 191 -8.87 2.41 5.37
N GLU A 192 -8.31 2.58 4.17
CA GLU A 192 -8.57 3.69 3.26
C GLU A 192 -9.68 3.39 2.24
N CYS A 193 -10.17 2.16 2.18
CA CYS A 193 -11.35 1.79 1.43
C CYS A 193 -12.60 2.30 2.17
N ILE A 194 -13.19 3.37 1.66
CA ILE A 194 -14.34 4.07 2.25
C ILE A 194 -15.63 3.94 1.43
N GLY A 195 -15.56 3.29 0.26
CA GLY A 195 -16.70 3.09 -0.62
C GLY A 195 -17.10 4.32 -1.42
N LEU A 196 -18.08 4.14 -2.32
CA LEU A 196 -18.60 5.22 -3.15
C LEU A 196 -19.55 6.13 -2.34
N LYS A 197 -19.13 7.38 -2.12
CA LYS A 197 -19.88 8.39 -1.35
C LYS A 197 -21.34 8.58 -1.80
N SER A 198 -21.66 8.27 -3.05
CA SER A 198 -23.00 8.42 -3.64
C SER A 198 -24.05 7.43 -3.14
N GLU A 199 -23.65 6.35 -2.44
CA GLU A 199 -24.57 5.26 -2.07
C GLU A 199 -24.79 5.08 -0.56
N GLY A 200 -24.43 6.07 0.28
CA GLY A 200 -24.48 5.89 1.73
C GLY A 200 -23.50 4.82 2.21
N ALA A 201 -22.32 4.78 1.57
CA ALA A 201 -21.31 3.75 1.74
C ALA A 201 -20.98 3.47 3.22
N ASP A 202 -21.12 2.19 3.57
CA ASP A 202 -20.63 1.65 4.83
C ASP A 202 -19.18 1.18 4.63
N LEU A 203 -18.24 1.98 5.12
CA LEU A 203 -16.82 1.66 5.07
C LEU A 203 -16.51 0.28 5.68
N GLU A 204 -17.28 -0.16 6.69
CA GLU A 204 -17.08 -1.46 7.33
C GLU A 204 -17.45 -2.58 6.34
N ALA A 205 -18.57 -2.42 5.63
CA ALA A 205 -19.03 -3.37 4.63
C ALA A 205 -18.06 -3.46 3.43
N GLU A 206 -17.52 -2.34 2.96
CA GLU A 206 -16.54 -2.33 1.86
C GLU A 206 -15.23 -3.02 2.25
N GLN A 207 -14.71 -2.74 3.45
CA GLN A 207 -13.49 -3.37 3.94
C GLN A 207 -13.69 -4.85 4.24
N HIS A 208 -14.84 -5.21 4.81
CA HIS A 208 -15.25 -6.60 5.01
C HIS A 208 -15.35 -7.34 3.67
N LEU A 209 -15.90 -6.70 2.62
CA LEU A 209 -15.99 -7.27 1.28
C LEU A 209 -14.61 -7.58 0.68
N VAL A 210 -13.61 -6.72 0.88
CA VAL A 210 -12.22 -7.03 0.46
C VAL A 210 -11.75 -8.31 1.14
N LEU A 211 -11.95 -8.43 2.45
CA LEU A 211 -11.52 -9.62 3.20
C LEU A 211 -12.30 -10.87 2.81
N GLN A 212 -13.60 -10.77 2.50
CA GLN A 212 -14.39 -11.89 1.96
C GLN A 212 -13.86 -12.38 0.61
N LEU A 213 -13.43 -11.48 -0.28
CA LEU A 213 -12.83 -11.84 -1.56
C LEU A 213 -11.50 -12.58 -1.33
N ILE A 214 -10.68 -12.12 -0.39
CA ILE A 214 -9.40 -12.77 -0.05
C ILE A 214 -9.62 -14.12 0.63
N ASP A 215 -10.58 -14.23 1.55
CA ASP A 215 -10.98 -15.49 2.19
C ASP A 215 -11.40 -16.52 1.14
N THR A 216 -12.24 -16.11 0.18
CA THR A 216 -12.65 -16.95 -0.95
C THR A 216 -11.44 -17.39 -1.79
N LEU A 217 -10.54 -16.46 -2.12
CA LEU A 217 -9.34 -16.74 -2.92
C LEU A 217 -8.41 -17.75 -2.23
N GLN A 218 -8.24 -17.60 -0.91
CA GLN A 218 -7.32 -18.41 -0.09
C GLN A 218 -7.93 -19.73 0.39
N SER A 219 -9.25 -19.90 0.29
CA SER A 219 -9.93 -21.17 0.56
C SER A 219 -9.56 -22.27 -0.46
N LEU A 220 -8.90 -21.87 -1.56
CA LEU A 220 -8.45 -22.74 -2.65
C LEU A 220 -6.93 -22.92 -2.62
N PRO A 221 -6.40 -24.06 -3.08
CA PRO A 221 -4.96 -24.36 -3.07
C PRO A 221 -4.21 -23.66 -4.22
N LEU A 222 -4.43 -22.36 -4.39
CA LEU A 222 -3.82 -21.56 -5.44
C LEU A 222 -2.38 -21.17 -5.07
N PRO A 223 -1.48 -21.01 -6.06
CA PRO A 223 -0.10 -20.59 -5.84
C PRO A 223 0.00 -19.08 -5.57
N LEU A 224 -0.73 -18.60 -4.57
CA LEU A 224 -0.83 -17.20 -4.20
C LEU A 224 -0.56 -17.01 -2.70
N PHE A 225 0.20 -15.96 -2.40
CA PHE A 225 0.40 -15.47 -1.05
C PHE A 225 -0.03 -14.00 -0.98
N VAL A 226 -0.83 -13.65 0.01
CA VAL A 226 -1.43 -12.31 0.11
C VAL A 226 -0.86 -11.59 1.33
N ILE A 227 -0.30 -10.40 1.11
CA ILE A 227 0.15 -9.51 2.17
C ILE A 227 -0.84 -8.35 2.27
N ILE A 228 -1.41 -8.14 3.45
CA ILE A 228 -2.36 -7.06 3.73
C ILE A 228 -1.74 -6.10 4.73
N LEU A 229 -1.82 -4.80 4.48
CA LEU A 229 -1.41 -3.78 5.42
C LEU A 229 -2.57 -2.83 5.72
N SER A 230 -2.88 -2.64 7.01
CA SER A 230 -3.97 -1.76 7.43
C SER A 230 -3.82 -1.23 8.86
N ARG A 231 -4.71 -0.32 9.26
CA ARG A 231 -4.98 -0.07 10.68
C ARG A 231 -5.76 -1.25 11.29
N PRO A 232 -5.57 -1.53 12.59
CA PRO A 232 -6.33 -2.56 13.30
C PRO A 232 -7.70 -2.00 13.75
N GLU A 233 -8.52 -1.54 12.80
CA GLU A 233 -9.89 -1.11 13.11
C GLU A 233 -10.73 -2.31 13.58
N ALA A 234 -11.66 -2.09 14.51
CA ALA A 234 -12.34 -3.18 15.22
C ALA A 234 -13.03 -4.17 14.25
N TRP A 235 -13.71 -3.66 13.22
CA TRP A 235 -14.37 -4.47 12.19
C TRP A 235 -13.38 -5.20 11.27
N ILE A 236 -12.17 -4.65 11.05
CA ILE A 236 -11.10 -5.34 10.31
C ILE A 236 -10.63 -6.54 11.14
N ILE A 237 -10.32 -6.34 12.43
CA ILE A 237 -9.93 -7.42 13.35
C ILE A 237 -11.02 -8.50 13.38
N GLU A 238 -12.27 -8.10 13.61
CA GLU A 238 -13.42 -9.02 13.65
C GLU A 238 -13.59 -9.79 12.33
N SER A 239 -13.33 -9.18 11.19
CA SER A 239 -13.38 -9.85 9.89
C SER A 239 -12.29 -10.92 9.76
N PHE A 240 -11.06 -10.64 10.21
CA PHE A 240 -10.00 -11.66 10.27
C PHE A 240 -10.34 -12.79 11.24
N ASP A 241 -11.04 -12.52 12.34
CA ASP A 241 -11.45 -13.53 13.33
C ASP A 241 -12.64 -14.38 12.88
N SER A 242 -13.58 -13.79 12.13
CA SER A 242 -14.86 -14.43 11.76
C SER A 242 -14.82 -15.17 10.42
N LEU A 243 -13.94 -14.79 9.49
CA LEU A 243 -13.82 -15.44 8.19
C LEU A 243 -13.03 -16.75 8.29
N PRO A 244 -13.55 -17.91 7.82
CA PRO A 244 -13.00 -19.23 8.17
C PRO A 244 -11.56 -19.48 7.73
N THR A 245 -11.18 -19.03 6.52
CA THR A 245 -9.82 -19.24 6.02
C THR A 245 -8.88 -18.19 6.59
N LEU A 246 -9.31 -16.93 6.69
CA LEU A 246 -8.47 -15.88 7.28
C LEU A 246 -8.17 -16.13 8.75
N SER A 247 -9.15 -16.56 9.54
CA SER A 247 -8.97 -16.86 10.97
C SER A 247 -7.96 -17.97 11.24
N SER A 248 -7.86 -18.96 10.34
CA SER A 248 -6.97 -20.12 10.49
C SER A 248 -5.64 -19.99 9.74
N SER A 249 -5.56 -19.13 8.71
CA SER A 249 -4.42 -19.06 7.79
C SER A 249 -3.84 -17.64 7.64
N THR A 250 -4.11 -16.74 8.58
CA THR A 250 -3.46 -15.41 8.64
C THR A 250 -2.39 -15.36 9.72
N GLU A 251 -1.16 -15.05 9.32
CA GLU A 251 -0.14 -14.58 10.25
C GLU A 251 -0.36 -13.11 10.57
N ARG A 252 -0.43 -12.78 11.86
CA ARG A 252 -0.59 -11.41 12.36
C ARG A 252 0.77 -10.83 12.72
N PHE A 253 1.07 -9.66 12.17
CA PHE A 253 2.31 -8.94 12.43
C PHE A 253 1.99 -7.53 12.96
N ASP A 254 2.08 -7.36 14.28
CA ASP A 254 1.95 -6.03 14.89
C ASP A 254 3.27 -5.26 14.71
N LEU A 255 3.24 -4.16 13.97
CA LEU A 255 4.42 -3.33 13.76
C LEU A 255 4.88 -2.61 15.04
N LEU A 256 3.99 -2.40 16.02
CA LEU A 256 4.34 -1.79 17.31
C LEU A 256 5.19 -2.73 18.16
N GLU A 257 4.76 -3.99 18.29
CA GLU A 257 5.46 -4.98 19.12
C GLU A 257 6.73 -5.52 18.45
N ASN A 258 6.75 -5.55 17.11
CA ASN A 258 7.78 -6.26 16.34
C ASN A 258 8.75 -5.34 15.57
N ALA A 259 8.85 -4.07 15.96
CA ALA A 259 9.81 -3.15 15.37
C ALA A 259 10.63 -2.36 16.39
N ALA A 260 11.89 -2.12 16.04
CA ALA A 260 12.77 -1.21 16.77
C ALA A 260 12.41 0.26 16.46
N MET A 261 11.20 0.68 16.84
CA MET A 261 10.58 1.94 16.38
C MET A 261 11.45 3.17 16.64
N ASP A 262 11.97 3.31 17.87
CA ASP A 262 12.82 4.45 18.23
C ASP A 262 14.18 4.39 17.52
N GLU A 263 14.79 3.20 17.43
CA GLU A 263 16.08 3.03 16.77
C GLU A 263 16.00 3.34 15.28
N ASP A 264 14.90 2.93 14.64
CA ASP A 264 14.57 3.23 13.26
C ASP A 264 14.40 4.74 13.04
N ILE A 265 13.69 5.43 13.93
CA ILE A 265 13.50 6.89 13.85
C ILE A 265 14.81 7.65 14.12
N ILE A 266 15.61 7.23 15.10
CA ILE A 266 16.95 7.78 15.37
C ILE A 266 17.83 7.63 14.12
N THR A 267 17.80 6.45 13.50
CA THR A 267 18.56 6.14 12.29
C THR A 267 18.11 7.01 11.13
N TYR A 268 16.80 7.19 10.95
CA TYR A 268 16.21 8.07 9.95
C TYR A 268 16.66 9.52 10.15
N PHE A 269 16.47 10.09 11.34
CA PHE A 269 16.90 11.47 11.63
C PHE A 269 18.39 11.68 11.41
N ARG A 270 19.25 10.77 11.88
CA ARG A 270 20.70 10.86 11.68
C ARG A 270 21.06 10.88 10.20
N SER A 271 20.42 10.01 9.41
CA SER A 271 20.70 9.91 7.98
C SER A 271 20.25 11.18 7.24
N GLU A 272 19.02 11.63 7.49
CA GLU A 272 18.45 12.80 6.83
C GLU A 272 19.13 14.11 7.24
N PHE A 273 19.46 14.30 8.51
CA PHE A 273 20.20 15.48 8.94
C PHE A 273 21.64 15.50 8.38
N ALA A 274 22.29 14.33 8.27
CA ALA A 274 23.59 14.24 7.58
C ALA A 274 23.47 14.55 6.09
N ARG A 275 22.35 14.21 5.44
CA ARG A 275 22.06 14.60 4.05
C ARG A 275 21.87 16.11 3.92
N ILE A 276 21.05 16.71 4.78
CA ILE A 276 20.78 18.16 4.81
C ILE A 276 22.07 18.95 5.05
N GLN A 277 22.91 18.52 6.00
CA GLN A 277 24.19 19.15 6.32
C GLN A 277 25.15 19.19 5.11
N LYS A 278 25.09 18.17 4.25
CA LYS A 278 25.93 18.04 3.04
C LYS A 278 25.32 18.68 1.80
N ALA A 279 24.09 19.19 1.90
CA ALA A 279 23.38 19.76 0.76
C ALA A 279 24.04 21.08 0.29
N PRO A 280 24.21 21.32 -1.03
CA PRO A 280 24.94 22.46 -1.54
C PRO A 280 24.42 23.82 -1.06
N ASN A 281 23.11 23.94 -0.91
CA ASN A 281 22.39 25.13 -0.45
C ASN A 281 22.65 25.48 1.03
N HIS A 282 23.13 24.53 1.85
CA HIS A 282 23.44 24.76 3.27
C HIS A 282 24.94 24.73 3.58
N ARG A 283 25.78 24.60 2.54
CA ARG A 283 27.23 24.40 2.69
C ARG A 283 27.90 25.51 3.50
N GLU A 284 27.50 26.76 3.32
CA GLU A 284 28.09 27.89 4.04
C GLU A 284 27.78 27.84 5.54
N GLU A 285 26.54 27.49 5.93
CA GLU A 285 26.14 27.34 7.33
C GLU A 285 26.92 26.21 8.03
N PHE A 286 27.20 25.13 7.31
CA PHE A 286 27.84 23.95 7.87
C PHE A 286 29.36 23.87 7.63
N ALA A 287 29.96 24.83 6.94
CA ALA A 287 31.39 24.82 6.59
C ALA A 287 32.33 24.70 7.80
N THR A 288 31.93 25.27 8.95
CA THR A 288 32.73 25.28 10.18
C THR A 288 32.12 24.44 11.30
N ARG A 289 31.06 23.68 11.02
CA ARG A 289 30.30 22.98 12.06
C ARG A 289 30.81 21.55 12.22
N ALA A 290 30.97 21.10 13.46
CA ALA A 290 31.41 19.75 13.78
C ALA A 290 30.32 18.70 13.50
N ASP A 291 30.73 17.55 13.00
CA ASP A 291 29.91 16.35 12.92
C ASP A 291 29.81 15.63 14.28
N PRO A 292 28.68 14.98 14.60
CA PRO A 292 27.43 14.97 13.84
C PRO A 292 26.56 16.21 14.11
N TRP A 293 25.80 16.66 13.09
CA TRP A 293 24.70 17.61 13.27
C TRP A 293 23.34 16.95 13.03
N PRO A 294 22.31 17.25 13.85
CA PRO A 294 22.39 17.93 15.14
C PRO A 294 22.99 17.03 16.24
N SER A 295 23.11 17.55 17.46
CA SER A 295 23.61 16.74 18.58
C SER A 295 22.69 15.56 18.90
N ASN A 296 23.24 14.51 19.51
CA ASN A 296 22.46 13.33 19.90
C ASN A 296 21.25 13.70 20.80
N ASN A 297 21.40 14.67 21.70
CA ASN A 297 20.30 15.11 22.56
C ASN A 297 19.13 15.67 21.76
N VAL A 298 19.40 16.39 20.66
CA VAL A 298 18.35 16.89 19.76
C VAL A 298 17.68 15.74 19.02
N VAL A 299 18.45 14.79 18.50
CA VAL A 299 17.90 13.59 17.84
C VAL A 299 17.01 12.80 18.79
N PHE A 300 17.44 12.60 20.04
CA PHE A 300 16.65 11.90 21.05
C PHE A 300 15.39 12.68 21.44
N ALA A 301 15.46 14.00 21.57
CA ALA A 301 14.28 14.83 21.83
C ALA A 301 13.25 14.74 20.69
N LEU A 302 13.70 14.77 19.43
CA LEU A 302 12.80 14.59 18.29
C LEU A 302 12.24 13.17 18.20
N THR A 303 13.05 12.16 18.49
CA THR A 303 12.61 10.75 18.52
C THR A 303 11.55 10.54 19.60
N TRP A 304 11.77 11.11 20.78
CA TRP A 304 10.80 11.09 21.87
C TRP A 304 9.46 11.70 21.42
N ARG A 305 9.50 12.88 20.78
CA ARG A 305 8.30 13.54 20.24
C ARG A 305 7.63 12.76 19.10
N ALA A 306 8.40 11.99 18.33
CA ALA A 306 7.87 11.19 17.24
C ALA A 306 7.02 10.01 17.74
N ALA A 307 7.28 9.49 18.94
CA ALA A 307 6.53 8.38 19.56
C ALA A 307 6.30 7.19 18.59
N GLY A 308 7.34 6.78 17.85
CA GLY A 308 7.26 5.69 16.87
C GLY A 308 6.66 6.05 15.51
N GLN A 309 6.15 7.28 15.34
CA GLN A 309 5.48 7.72 14.12
C GLN A 309 6.44 8.37 13.12
N PHE A 310 6.72 7.65 12.04
CA PHE A 310 7.54 8.14 10.93
C PHE A 310 6.98 9.39 10.25
N ILE A 311 5.66 9.58 10.25
CA ILE A 311 5.06 10.78 9.65
C ILE A 311 5.49 12.07 10.35
N TYR A 312 5.68 12.03 11.68
CA TYR A 312 6.26 13.16 12.41
C TYR A 312 7.69 13.40 11.95
N ALA A 313 8.52 12.35 11.96
CA ALA A 313 9.93 12.46 11.58
C ALA A 313 10.11 13.00 10.16
N ALA A 314 9.34 12.49 9.20
CA ALA A 314 9.35 12.96 7.82
C ALA A 314 8.82 14.40 7.67
N THR A 315 7.89 14.83 8.52
CA THR A 315 7.41 16.22 8.54
C THR A 315 8.49 17.16 9.08
N VAL A 316 9.17 16.78 10.16
CA VAL A 316 10.31 17.52 10.71
C VAL A 316 11.43 17.65 9.68
N VAL A 317 11.82 16.57 9.01
CA VAL A 317 12.87 16.60 7.98
C VAL A 317 12.48 17.51 6.82
N ARG A 318 11.24 17.40 6.30
CA ARG A 318 10.71 18.28 5.25
C ARG A 318 10.70 19.76 5.65
N TYR A 319 10.39 20.04 6.92
CA TYR A 319 10.50 21.38 7.48
C TYR A 319 11.94 21.79 7.80
N VAL A 320 12.94 20.92 7.86
CA VAL A 320 14.32 21.36 8.14
C VAL A 320 15.11 21.54 6.85
N GLU A 321 14.75 20.83 5.77
CA GLU A 321 15.47 20.83 4.50
C GLU A 321 15.12 21.96 3.52
N ASP A 322 14.41 23.01 3.96
CA ASP A 322 13.99 24.07 3.05
C ASP A 322 15.18 24.78 2.42
N PRO A 323 15.18 24.97 1.08
CA PRO A 323 16.36 25.48 0.40
C PRO A 323 16.78 26.91 0.75
N TRP A 324 15.86 27.70 1.30
CA TRP A 324 15.97 29.15 1.46
C TRP A 324 16.19 29.57 2.92
N ASP A 325 15.89 28.68 3.86
CA ASP A 325 16.02 28.93 5.29
C ASP A 325 17.22 28.21 5.92
N SER A 326 17.61 28.67 7.11
CA SER A 326 18.64 28.00 7.92
C SER A 326 18.08 26.73 8.57
N PRO A 327 18.62 25.53 8.30
CA PRO A 327 18.17 24.29 8.94
C PRO A 327 18.29 24.34 10.45
N THR A 328 19.30 25.04 10.99
CA THR A 328 19.45 25.22 12.44
C THR A 328 18.37 26.10 13.02
N ALA A 329 18.01 27.19 12.35
CA ALA A 329 16.94 28.06 12.83
C ALA A 329 15.61 27.30 12.84
N ARG A 330 15.28 26.60 11.74
CA ARG A 330 14.06 25.78 11.64
C ARG A 330 14.02 24.66 12.67
N LEU A 331 15.13 23.99 12.92
CA LEU A 331 15.23 22.97 13.96
C LEU A 331 14.99 23.55 15.36
N ARG A 332 15.49 24.75 15.67
CA ARG A 332 15.18 25.45 16.94
C ARG A 332 13.70 25.79 17.04
N THR A 333 13.06 26.20 15.95
CA THR A 333 11.61 26.46 15.92
C THR A 333 10.82 25.20 16.30
N ILE A 334 11.14 24.05 15.71
CA ILE A 334 10.47 22.79 16.05
C ILE A 334 10.68 22.41 17.51
N LEU A 335 11.89 22.58 18.04
CA LEU A 335 12.22 22.24 19.43
C LEU A 335 11.62 23.19 20.45
N SER A 336 11.22 24.40 20.04
CA SER A 336 10.64 25.41 20.92
C SER A 336 9.30 24.94 21.49
N PRO A 337 8.98 25.29 22.75
CA PRO A 337 7.72 24.91 23.38
C PRO A 337 6.52 25.62 22.76
N ASN A 338 6.72 26.81 22.20
CA ASN A 338 5.70 27.59 21.50
C ASN A 338 6.06 27.69 20.02
N LEU A 339 5.16 27.20 19.16
CA LEU A 339 5.29 27.36 17.72
C LEU A 339 4.94 28.80 17.30
N PRO A 340 5.53 29.31 16.21
CA PRO A 340 5.20 30.63 15.68
C PRO A 340 3.71 30.71 15.30
N ALA A 341 3.08 31.84 15.61
CA ALA A 341 1.65 32.05 15.32
C ALA A 341 1.37 32.25 13.81
N ASP A 342 2.38 32.68 13.06
CA ASP A 342 2.34 32.96 11.63
C ASP A 342 2.68 31.76 10.75
N HIS A 343 3.41 30.76 11.29
CA HIS A 343 3.79 29.55 10.57
C HIS A 343 3.85 28.32 11.48
N ASN A 344 2.99 27.34 11.24
CA ASN A 344 3.00 26.06 11.94
C ASN A 344 3.83 24.99 11.17
N PRO A 345 5.02 24.59 11.66
CA PRO A 345 5.84 23.55 11.01
C PRO A 345 5.19 22.17 10.94
N LEU A 346 4.17 21.91 11.76
CA LEU A 346 3.49 20.63 11.87
C LEU A 346 2.08 20.66 11.27
N GLN A 347 1.71 21.71 10.53
CA GLN A 347 0.36 21.88 9.99
C GLN A 347 -0.14 20.66 9.19
N SER A 348 0.74 20.02 8.39
CA SER A 348 0.36 18.81 7.65
C SER A 348 0.01 17.64 8.56
N LEU A 349 0.67 17.54 9.71
CA LEU A 349 0.40 16.53 10.72
C LEU A 349 -0.91 16.82 11.46
N ASP A 350 -1.13 18.09 11.81
CA ASP A 350 -2.38 18.54 12.44
C ASP A 350 -3.58 18.26 11.53
N ASN A 351 -3.48 18.60 10.25
CA ASN A 351 -4.54 18.32 9.27
C ASN A 351 -4.85 16.82 9.16
N LEU A 352 -3.82 15.97 9.18
CA LEU A 352 -4.01 14.52 9.18
C LEU A 352 -4.78 14.05 10.42
N TYR A 353 -4.36 14.49 11.60
CA TYR A 353 -5.01 14.07 12.84
C TYR A 353 -6.42 14.64 13.00
N LEU A 354 -6.64 15.89 12.58
CA LEU A 354 -7.97 16.47 12.51
C LEU A 354 -8.88 15.64 11.59
N GLN A 355 -8.40 15.24 10.41
CA GLN A 355 -9.18 14.38 9.52
C GLN A 355 -9.53 13.02 10.16
N ILE A 356 -8.62 12.44 10.96
CA ILE A 356 -8.90 11.19 11.69
C ILE A 356 -9.97 11.43 12.77
N LEU A 357 -9.85 12.52 13.54
CA LEU A 357 -10.77 12.87 14.63
C LEU A 357 -12.16 13.24 14.13
N GLU A 358 -12.27 13.99 13.04
CA GLU A 358 -13.55 14.37 12.41
C GLU A 358 -14.36 13.15 11.95
N GLN A 359 -13.70 12.01 11.73
CA GLN A 359 -14.34 10.77 11.29
C GLN A 359 -14.72 9.84 12.44
N CYS A 360 -14.34 10.17 13.67
CA CYS A 360 -14.77 9.42 14.83
C CYS A 360 -16.28 9.57 15.00
N ARG A 361 -17.03 8.46 14.81
CA ARG A 361 -18.49 8.43 14.99
C ARG A 361 -18.93 8.95 16.37
N ASN A 362 -18.13 8.69 17.41
CA ASN A 362 -18.38 9.11 18.79
C ASN A 362 -17.52 10.33 19.19
N HIS A 363 -17.49 11.36 18.36
CA HIS A 363 -16.63 12.54 18.55
C HIS A 363 -16.69 13.13 19.97
N ALA A 364 -17.88 13.21 20.58
CA ALA A 364 -18.04 13.71 21.95
C ALA A 364 -17.29 12.86 22.99
N THR A 365 -17.45 11.54 22.94
CA THR A 365 -16.75 10.61 23.83
C THR A 365 -15.25 10.59 23.55
N THR A 366 -14.84 10.66 22.28
CA THR A 366 -13.42 10.77 21.91
C THR A 366 -12.79 12.03 22.51
N LEU A 367 -13.46 13.18 22.40
CA LEU A 367 -12.97 14.43 23.02
C LEU A 367 -12.94 14.35 24.55
N GLU A 368 -13.93 13.69 25.17
CA GLU A 368 -13.95 13.47 26.62
C GLU A 368 -12.76 12.61 27.07
N VAL A 369 -12.52 11.47 26.41
CA VAL A 369 -11.37 10.60 26.68
C VAL A 369 -10.05 11.34 26.46
N LEU A 370 -9.91 12.08 25.36
CA LEU A 370 -8.72 12.89 25.10
C LEU A 370 -8.53 13.96 26.19
N GLY A 371 -9.61 14.62 26.62
CA GLY A 371 -9.59 15.59 27.71
C GLY A 371 -9.16 14.96 29.04
N TYR A 372 -9.66 13.77 29.38
CA TYR A 372 -9.24 13.02 30.55
C TYR A 372 -7.76 12.64 30.49
N LEU A 373 -7.30 12.13 29.35
CA LEU A 373 -5.90 11.80 29.12
C LEU A 373 -5.02 13.06 29.34
N MET A 374 -5.34 14.18 28.68
CA MET A 374 -4.61 15.44 28.82
C MET A 374 -4.59 16.00 30.25
N ALA A 375 -5.67 15.79 31.02
CA ALA A 375 -5.80 16.28 32.38
C ALA A 375 -5.08 15.41 33.43
N PHE A 376 -5.05 14.09 33.24
CA PHE A 376 -4.41 13.17 34.18
C PHE A 376 -2.90 13.04 33.97
N ASP A 377 -2.43 13.26 32.75
CA ASP A 377 -1.05 12.99 32.39
C ASP A 377 -0.47 14.26 31.74
N GLY A 378 -0.10 15.22 32.60
CA GLY A 378 0.27 16.62 32.29
C GLY A 378 1.45 16.83 31.32
N SER A 379 1.86 15.78 30.61
CA SER A 379 2.80 15.78 29.49
C SER A 379 2.59 14.51 28.62
N LEU A 380 1.47 14.36 27.93
CA LEU A 380 1.26 13.19 27.06
C LEU A 380 1.97 13.29 25.72
N THR A 381 3.09 12.57 25.60
CA THR A 381 3.33 11.76 24.41
C THR A 381 2.75 10.37 24.71
N PHE A 382 1.57 10.07 24.15
CA PHE A 382 0.96 8.74 24.25
C PHE A 382 1.84 7.74 23.48
N ARG A 383 2.56 6.88 24.20
CA ARG A 383 3.08 5.63 23.63
C ARG A 383 2.00 4.57 23.86
N PRO A 384 1.50 3.89 22.81
CA PRO A 384 0.83 2.63 23.03
C PRO A 384 1.87 1.67 23.61
N ASP A 385 1.69 1.29 24.87
CA ASP A 385 2.43 0.20 25.51
C ASP A 385 2.04 -1.15 24.89
#